data_AF-A0A960X5A3-F1
#
_entry.id   AF-A0A960X5A3-F1
#
_cell.length_a   1.000
_cell.length_b   1.000
_cell.length_c   1.000
_cell.angle_alpha   90.00
_cell.angle_beta   90.00
_cell.angle_gamma   90.00
#
_symmetry.space_group_name_H-M   'P 1'
#
loop_
_entity.id
_entity.type
_entity.pdbx_description
1 polymer ?
#
loop_
_entity_poly.entity_id
_entity_poly.type
_entity_poly.pdbx_seq_one_letter_code
_entity_poly.pdbx_strand_id
1 'polypeptide(L)'
;MSQPLKNVDISALETEVLELSQAMYSHLHSQVEDGKIKTKLHDQLIWLNHQIRYFSDSQDVEQLLENVNWVISNFNHDLSLPNKQLFRLIDK
;
A
#
# COMPACT_ATOMS: atom_id res chain seq x y z
N MET A 1 -6.77 -2.34 -28.40
CA MET A 1 -7.87 -3.18 -27.88
C MET A 1 -7.41 -3.71 -26.53
N SER A 2 -7.73 -2.99 -25.45
CA SER A 2 -7.34 -3.38 -24.09
C SER A 2 -8.31 -4.46 -23.61
N GLN A 3 -7.79 -5.59 -23.14
CA GLN A 3 -8.62 -6.65 -22.55
C GLN A 3 -9.31 -6.08 -21.30
N PRO A 4 -10.62 -6.30 -21.12
CA PRO A 4 -11.26 -5.91 -19.87
C PRO A 4 -10.65 -6.74 -18.75
N LEU A 5 -10.22 -6.10 -17.65
CA LEU A 5 -9.84 -6.69 -16.37
C LEU A 5 -11.05 -7.44 -15.78
N LYS A 6 -11.46 -8.55 -16.39
CA LYS A 6 -12.78 -9.14 -16.15
C LYS A 6 -12.85 -10.05 -14.93
N ASN A 7 -11.73 -10.30 -14.24
CA ASN A 7 -11.65 -11.27 -13.15
C ASN A 7 -10.89 -10.75 -11.91
N VAL A 8 -10.76 -9.43 -11.73
CA VAL A 8 -10.27 -8.93 -10.43
C VAL A 8 -11.41 -9.03 -9.43
N ASP A 9 -11.29 -9.96 -8.49
CA ASP A 9 -12.15 -9.98 -7.31
C ASP A 9 -11.83 -8.76 -6.46
N ILE A 10 -12.66 -7.72 -6.60
CA ILE A 10 -12.53 -6.43 -5.90
C ILE A 10 -12.49 -6.64 -4.39
N SER A 11 -13.29 -7.57 -3.85
CA SER A 11 -13.32 -7.84 -2.42
C SER A 11 -12.02 -8.49 -1.94
N ALA A 12 -11.48 -9.43 -2.73
CA ALA A 12 -10.18 -10.01 -2.44
C ALA A 12 -9.06 -8.96 -2.51
N LEU A 13 -9.07 -8.09 -3.52
CA LEU A 13 -8.08 -7.02 -3.66
C LEU A 13 -8.15 -6.02 -2.49
N GLU A 14 -9.35 -5.58 -2.11
CA GLU A 14 -9.53 -4.68 -0.96
C GLU A 14 -8.97 -5.31 0.33
N THR A 15 -9.24 -6.60 0.53
CA THR A 15 -8.71 -7.35 1.68
C THR A 15 -7.18 -7.41 1.65
N GLU A 16 -6.58 -7.78 0.52
CA GLU A 16 -5.12 -7.85 0.34
C GLU A 16 -4.46 -6.48 0.63
N VAL A 17 -5.05 -5.39 0.15
CA VAL A 17 -4.52 -4.04 0.35
C VAL A 17 -4.67 -3.57 1.81
N LEU A 18 -5.77 -3.93 2.49
CA LEU A 18 -5.95 -3.66 3.91
C LEU A 18 -4.93 -4.41 4.78
N GLU A 19 -4.71 -5.69 4.50
CA GLU A 19 -3.71 -6.51 5.20
C GLU A 19 -2.30 -5.95 5.02
N LEU A 20 -1.97 -5.52 3.80
CA LEU A 20 -0.70 -4.86 3.52
C LEU A 20 -0.54 -3.57 4.31
N SER A 21 -1.55 -2.69 4.31
CA SER A 21 -1.53 -1.44 5.07
C SER A 21 -1.30 -1.72 6.57
N GLN A 22 -1.97 -2.72 7.13
CA GLN A 22 -1.77 -3.14 8.52
C GLN A 22 -0.35 -3.66 8.79
N ALA A 23 0.22 -4.45 7.89
CA ALA A 23 1.59 -4.93 8.00
C ALA A 23 2.61 -3.76 8.01
N MET A 24 2.39 -2.75 7.16
CA MET A 24 3.22 -1.55 7.11
C MET A 24 3.10 -0.72 8.39
N TYR A 25 1.89 -0.55 8.94
CA TYR A 25 1.69 0.07 10.26
C TYR A 25 2.44 -0.69 11.36
N SER A 26 2.31 -2.00 11.40
CA SER A 26 2.99 -2.83 12.39
C SER A 26 4.52 -2.67 12.31
N HIS A 27 5.07 -2.68 11.10
CA HIS A 27 6.50 -2.43 10.88
C HIS A 27 6.92 -1.03 11.33
N LEU A 28 6.13 -0.01 10.99
CA LEU A 28 6.38 1.37 11.41
C LEU A 28 6.45 1.53 12.93
N HIS A 29 5.55 0.86 13.64
CA HIS A 29 5.49 0.96 15.10
C HIS A 29 6.58 0.13 15.81
N SER A 30 7.00 -0.99 15.22
CA SER A 30 7.93 -1.94 15.85
C SER A 30 9.39 -1.79 15.44
N GLN A 31 9.68 -1.30 14.23
CA GLN A 31 11.03 -1.30 13.65
C GLN A 31 11.58 0.10 13.35
N VAL A 32 10.72 1.12 13.31
CA VAL A 32 11.12 2.50 12.95
C VAL A 32 11.21 3.34 14.22
N GLU A 33 12.45 3.64 14.62
CA GLU A 33 12.78 4.48 15.78
C GLU A 33 12.95 5.96 15.41
N ASP A 34 13.35 6.27 14.18
CA ASP A 34 13.47 7.66 13.71
C ASP A 34 12.09 8.30 13.65
N GLY A 35 11.82 9.24 14.57
CA GLY A 35 10.53 9.89 14.70
C GLY A 35 10.09 10.71 13.47
N LYS A 36 11.03 11.24 12.68
CA LYS A 36 10.71 12.00 11.46
C LYS A 36 10.31 11.07 10.33
N ILE A 37 11.09 10.01 10.10
CA ILE A 37 10.76 8.97 9.12
C ILE A 37 9.43 8.32 9.52
N LYS A 38 9.27 8.02 10.82
CA LYS A 38 8.06 7.42 11.35
C LYS A 38 6.82 8.26 11.05
N THR A 39 6.87 9.57 11.32
CA THR A 39 5.75 10.48 11.07
C THR A 39 5.44 10.58 9.58
N LYS A 40 6.46 10.75 8.73
CA LYS A 40 6.29 10.82 7.26
C LYS A 40 5.59 9.58 6.70
N LEU A 41 6.05 8.39 7.10
CA LEU A 41 5.47 7.12 6.64
C LEU A 41 4.08 6.87 7.25
N HIS A 42 3.84 7.33 8.49
CA HIS A 42 2.52 7.29 9.11
C HIS A 42 1.50 8.10 8.30
N ASP A 43 1.84 9.32 7.91
CA ASP A 43 0.96 10.20 7.13
C ASP A 43 0.61 9.58 5.76
N GLN A 44 1.58 8.94 5.12
CA GLN A 44 1.35 8.21 3.86
C GLN A 44 0.40 7.01 4.05
N LEU A 45 0.51 6.28 5.16
CA LEU A 45 -0.38 5.17 5.47
C LEU A 45 -1.80 5.64 5.84
N ILE A 46 -1.94 6.79 6.51
CA ILE A 46 -3.24 7.43 6.72
C ILE A 46 -3.88 7.77 5.37
N TRP A 47 -3.10 8.40 4.49
CA TRP A 47 -3.56 8.74 3.14
C TRP A 47 -3.98 7.48 2.37
N LEU A 48 -3.20 6.39 2.42
CA LEU A 48 -3.54 5.13 1.76
C LEU A 48 -4.86 4.56 2.27
N ASN A 49 -5.06 4.52 3.58
CA ASN A 49 -6.32 4.05 4.18
C ASN A 49 -7.52 4.86 3.72
N HIS A 50 -7.33 6.16 3.45
CA HIS A 50 -8.37 7.00 2.87
C HIS A 50 -8.66 6.62 1.40
N GLN A 51 -7.62 6.33 0.62
CA GLN A 51 -7.79 5.84 -0.75
C GLN A 51 -8.49 4.47 -0.82
N ILE A 52 -8.19 3.56 0.11
CA ILE A 52 -8.87 2.26 0.20
C ILE A 52 -10.37 2.45 0.45
N ARG A 53 -10.76 3.38 1.33
CA ARG A 53 -12.18 3.70 1.56
C ARG A 53 -12.85 4.24 0.31
N TYR A 54 -12.21 5.17 -0.39
CA TYR A 54 -12.72 5.68 -1.67
C TYR A 54 -12.80 4.60 -2.76
N PHE A 55 -11.87 3.64 -2.75
CA PHE A 55 -11.93 2.50 -3.64
C PHE A 55 -13.17 1.63 -3.38
N SER A 56 -13.53 1.41 -2.11
CA SER A 56 -14.76 0.68 -1.74
C SER A 56 -16.00 1.28 -2.41
N ASP A 57 -16.03 2.61 -2.56
CA ASP A 57 -17.13 3.35 -3.21
C ASP A 57 -17.02 3.41 -4.74
N SER A 58 -15.80 3.62 -5.27
CA SER A 58 -15.57 3.89 -6.71
C SER A 58 -15.23 2.65 -7.56
N GLN A 59 -14.72 1.59 -6.92
CA GLN A 59 -14.20 0.37 -7.52
C GLN A 59 -13.14 0.60 -8.63
N ASP A 60 -12.41 1.71 -8.56
CA ASP A 60 -11.32 2.04 -9.48
C ASP A 60 -10.03 1.28 -9.10
N VAL A 61 -9.90 0.09 -9.69
CA VAL A 61 -8.80 -0.84 -9.40
C VAL A 61 -7.45 -0.27 -9.83
N GLU A 62 -7.37 0.36 -10.99
CA GLU A 62 -6.11 0.90 -11.51
C GLU A 62 -5.60 2.01 -10.58
N GLN A 63 -6.47 2.94 -10.18
CA GLN A 63 -6.11 4.02 -9.29
C GLN A 63 -5.68 3.52 -7.90
N LEU A 64 -6.35 2.49 -7.37
CA LEU A 64 -5.94 1.88 -6.10
C LEU A 64 -4.54 1.27 -6.20
N LEU A 65 -4.27 0.49 -7.25
CA LEU A 65 -2.98 -0.17 -7.44
C LEU A 65 -1.85 0.85 -7.59
N GLU A 66 -2.06 1.94 -8.32
CA GLU A 66 -1.10 3.04 -8.42
C GLU A 66 -0.81 3.67 -7.05
N ASN A 67 -1.85 3.97 -6.28
CA ASN A 67 -1.72 4.55 -4.94
C ASN A 67 -0.94 3.64 -3.99
N VAL A 68 -1.27 2.34 -3.99
CA VAL A 68 -0.59 1.35 -3.15
C VAL A 68 0.88 1.21 -3.56
N ASN A 69 1.17 1.08 -4.85
CA ASN A 69 2.54 0.96 -5.35
C ASN A 69 3.39 2.18 -5.01
N TRP A 70 2.82 3.38 -5.10
CA TRP A 70 3.49 4.62 -4.70
C TRP A 70 3.87 4.60 -3.20
N VAL A 71 2.95 4.18 -2.32
CA VAL A 71 3.21 4.09 -0.88
C VAL A 71 4.27 3.02 -0.57
N ILE A 72 4.17 1.83 -1.17
CA ILE A 72 5.19 0.77 -1.03
C ILE A 72 6.58 1.29 -1.44
N SER A 73 6.66 2.00 -2.56
CA SER A 73 7.92 2.52 -3.09
C SER A 73 8.56 3.51 -2.11
N ASN A 74 7.77 4.47 -1.59
CA ASN A 74 8.26 5.42 -0.59
C ASN A 74 8.67 4.73 0.71
N PHE A 75 7.89 3.74 1.16
CA PHE A 75 8.20 2.98 2.37
C PHE A 75 9.53 2.23 2.23
N ASN A 76 9.74 1.55 1.11
CA ASN A 76 10.99 0.85 0.82
C ASN A 76 12.17 1.82 0.66
N HIS A 77 11.95 2.99 0.05
CA HIS A 77 12.99 4.01 -0.13
C HIS A 77 13.41 4.65 1.19
N ASP A 78 12.45 5.11 1.99
CA ASP A 78 12.71 5.83 3.25
C ASP A 78 13.27 4.90 4.34
N LEU A 79 12.96 3.59 4.29
CA LEU A 79 13.49 2.61 5.23
C LEU A 79 14.80 1.96 4.76
N SER A 80 15.27 2.29 3.56
CA SER A 80 16.50 1.83 2.88
C SER A 80 17.34 0.82 3.68
N LEU A 81 16.92 -0.45 3.72
CA LEU A 81 17.84 -1.55 3.97
C LEU A 81 18.52 -1.89 2.63
N PRO A 82 19.84 -2.14 2.59
CA PRO A 82 20.61 -2.08 1.35
C PRO A 82 20.23 -3.03 0.21
N ASN A 83 19.26 -3.96 0.36
CA ASN A 83 18.83 -4.87 -0.72
C ASN A 83 17.60 -5.72 -0.39
N LYS A 84 16.59 -5.19 0.33
CA LYS A 84 15.33 -5.93 0.54
C LYS A 84 14.12 -5.04 0.27
N GLN A 85 13.35 -5.37 -0.76
CA GLN A 85 11.94 -4.96 -0.81
C GLN A 85 11.25 -5.57 0.40
N LEU A 86 10.87 -4.72 1.36
CA LEU A 86 10.16 -5.13 2.58
C LEU A 86 8.71 -5.49 2.24
N PHE A 87 8.11 -4.71 1.35
CA PHE A 87 6.74 -4.85 0.90
C PHE A 87 6.67 -4.93 -0.62
N ARG A 88 5.75 -5.76 -1.12
CA ARG A 88 5.44 -5.96 -2.54
C ARG A 88 3.97 -6.34 -2.65
N LEU A 89 3.29 -5.85 -3.69
CA LEU A 89 2.02 -6.44 -4.10
C LEU A 89 2.31 -7.76 -4.84
N ILE A 90 1.49 -8.79 -4.63
CA ILE A 90 1.60 -10.02 -5.41
C ILE A 90 1.06 -9.72 -6.81
N ASP A 91 1.92 -9.71 -7.83
CA ASP A 91 1.49 -9.73 -9.24
C ASP A 91 0.66 -11.00 -9.47
N LYS A 92 -0.58 -10.85 -9.96
CA LYS A 92 -1.41 -11.96 -10.44
C LYS A 92 -1.17 -12.21 -11.92
#